data_AF-Q5BAY7-F1
#
_entry.id   AF-Q5BAY7-F1
#
_cell.length_a   1.000
_cell.length_b   1.000
_cell.length_c   1.000
_cell.angle_alpha   90.00
_cell.angle_beta   90.00
_cell.angle_gamma   90.00
#
_symmetry.space_group_name_H-M   'P 1'
#
loop_
_entity.id
_entity.type
_entity.pdbx_description
1 polymer ?
#
loop_
_entity_poly.entity_id
_entity_poly.type
_entity_poly.pdbx_seq_one_letter_code
_entity_poly.pdbx_strand_id
1 'polypeptide(L)'
;MSKFRPCIDLHSGQVKQIVGGTLSNVESDLKTNYVSKLPASHFAGLYKQHNLRGGHVVKLGPGNDDAAKEALRTWPGGLQIAGGITDENAQYWIEQGAEKVIITSFLFPEGRFSLERLQSVLTALGGDKSKLVLDLSCRRKGDTWFVAMNRWQTITEMEINQGSALDIFGGSGVTFDECVKWNNEH
;
A
#
# COMPACT_ATOMS: atom_id res chain seq x y z
N MET A 1 -5.16 -21.92 2.47
CA MET A 1 -4.63 -21.65 3.84
C MET A 1 -4.49 -20.14 4.00
N SER A 2 -5.11 -19.56 5.03
CA SER A 2 -5.06 -18.11 5.29
C SER A 2 -3.68 -17.70 5.84
N LYS A 3 -3.19 -16.52 5.47
CA LYS A 3 -1.93 -15.95 5.97
C LYS A 3 -2.22 -14.66 6.73
N PHE A 4 -1.64 -14.51 7.92
CA PHE A 4 -1.66 -13.26 8.66
C PHE A 4 -0.53 -12.34 8.19
N ARG A 5 -0.85 -11.06 7.93
CA ARG A 5 0.11 -10.02 7.52
C ARG A 5 -0.04 -8.81 8.44
N PRO A 6 0.94 -8.51 9.30
CA PRO A 6 0.82 -7.42 10.27
C PRO A 6 1.14 -6.05 9.64
N CYS A 7 0.60 -4.98 10.23
CA CYS A 7 0.91 -3.60 9.84
C CYS A 7 1.58 -2.80 10.97
N ILE A 8 2.32 -1.75 10.60
CA ILE A 8 2.83 -0.71 11.51
C ILE A 8 2.40 0.64 10.94
N ASP A 9 1.33 1.20 11.48
CA ASP A 9 0.82 2.51 11.07
C ASP A 9 1.59 3.61 11.82
N LEU A 10 2.20 4.52 11.08
CA LEU A 10 3.00 5.62 11.61
C LEU A 10 2.30 6.95 11.34
N HIS A 11 2.13 7.76 12.39
CA HIS A 11 1.65 9.14 12.26
C HIS A 11 2.39 10.05 13.23
N SER A 12 3.02 11.11 12.69
CA SER A 12 3.92 12.01 13.43
C SER A 12 5.05 11.25 14.14
N GLY A 13 5.63 10.26 13.46
CA GLY A 13 6.78 9.48 13.94
C GLY A 13 6.46 8.44 15.03
N GLN A 14 5.19 8.22 15.33
CA GLN A 14 4.74 7.29 16.37
C GLN A 14 3.86 6.19 15.80
N VAL A 15 3.94 4.99 16.38
CA VAL A 15 3.06 3.88 16.05
C VAL A 15 1.66 4.18 16.59
N LYS A 16 0.70 4.35 15.68
CA LYS A 16 -0.67 4.76 16.01
C LYS A 16 -1.67 3.97 15.21
N GLN A 17 -2.68 3.43 15.89
CA GLN A 17 -3.88 2.96 15.23
C GLN A 17 -4.86 4.13 15.14
N ILE A 18 -5.11 4.61 13.92
CA ILE A 18 -6.01 5.73 13.67
C ILE A 18 -7.35 5.25 13.09
N VAL A 19 -8.39 6.08 13.20
CA VAL A 19 -9.61 5.91 12.42
C VAL A 19 -9.40 6.60 11.08
N GLY A 20 -9.08 5.83 10.03
CA GLY A 20 -8.63 6.39 8.74
C GLY A 20 -9.55 7.44 8.12
N GLY A 21 -10.87 7.34 8.30
CA GLY A 21 -11.84 8.33 7.80
C GLY A 21 -11.83 9.68 8.54
N THR A 22 -11.07 9.81 9.62
CA THR A 22 -10.94 11.04 10.42
C THR A 22 -9.62 11.76 10.21
N LEU A 23 -8.73 11.19 9.39
CA LEU A 23 -7.48 11.84 9.03
C LEU A 23 -7.79 13.09 8.18
N SER A 24 -7.59 14.27 8.73
CA SER A 24 -7.81 15.56 8.06
C SER A 24 -6.54 16.41 8.11
N ASN A 25 -6.59 17.64 7.59
CA ASN A 25 -5.49 18.60 7.74
C ASN A 25 -5.56 19.35 9.09
N VAL A 26 -6.58 19.07 9.90
CA VAL A 26 -6.80 19.64 11.22
C VAL A 26 -6.56 18.54 12.25
N GLU A 27 -5.53 18.70 13.07
CA GLU A 27 -5.07 17.66 14.00
C GLU A 27 -6.15 17.28 15.05
N SER A 28 -7.05 18.21 15.40
CA SER A 28 -8.14 17.97 16.36
C SER A 28 -9.19 16.96 15.86
N ASP A 29 -9.29 16.73 14.55
CA ASP A 29 -10.28 15.82 13.99
C ASP A 29 -9.82 14.36 14.04
N LEU A 30 -8.51 14.13 14.18
CA LEU A 30 -7.94 12.80 14.11
C LEU A 30 -8.35 11.98 15.33
N LYS A 31 -9.16 10.95 15.09
CA LYS A 31 -9.47 9.95 16.12
C LYS A 31 -8.41 8.87 16.10
N THR A 32 -7.87 8.58 17.28
CA THR A 32 -6.95 7.46 17.50
C THR A 32 -7.63 6.41 18.36
N ASN A 33 -7.51 5.15 17.97
CA ASN A 33 -7.91 4.02 18.81
C ASN A 33 -6.80 3.71 19.83
N TYR A 34 -5.54 3.87 19.39
CA TYR A 34 -4.38 3.55 20.21
C TYR A 34 -3.14 4.32 19.74
N VAL A 35 -2.33 4.77 20.70
CA VAL A 35 -1.00 5.33 20.47
C VAL A 35 -0.02 4.50 21.29
N SER A 36 0.95 3.87 20.63
CA SER A 36 1.93 3.05 21.32
C SER A 36 3.00 3.89 22.00
N LYS A 37 3.45 3.42 23.16
CA LYS A 37 4.69 3.91 23.80
C LYS A 37 5.93 3.20 23.27
N LEU A 38 5.77 2.13 22.49
CA LEU A 38 6.85 1.32 21.95
C LEU A 38 7.23 1.83 20.55
N PRO A 39 8.53 1.81 20.20
CA PRO A 39 9.00 2.30 18.92
C PRO A 39 8.63 1.35 17.77
N ALA A 40 8.76 1.82 16.53
CA ALA A 40 8.46 1.00 15.35
C ALA A 40 9.38 -0.22 15.25
N SER A 41 10.63 -0.11 15.70
CA SER A 41 11.58 -1.23 15.81
C SER A 41 11.08 -2.36 16.70
N HIS A 42 10.37 -2.07 17.78
CA HIS A 42 9.84 -3.10 18.67
C HIS A 42 8.88 -4.03 17.92
N PHE A 43 7.93 -3.46 17.17
CA PHE A 43 6.97 -4.23 16.38
C PHE A 43 7.64 -4.96 15.22
N ALA A 44 8.56 -4.30 14.50
CA ALA A 44 9.35 -4.94 13.45
C ALA A 44 10.17 -6.14 13.97
N GLY A 45 10.76 -6.01 15.16
CA GLY A 45 11.47 -7.08 15.85
C GLY A 45 10.57 -8.25 16.22
N LEU A 46 9.36 -7.97 16.74
CA LEU A 46 8.35 -9.00 17.01
C LEU A 46 7.94 -9.74 15.73
N TYR A 47 7.70 -9.01 14.64
CA TYR A 47 7.31 -9.62 13.36
C TYR A 47 8.44 -10.49 12.79
N LYS A 48 9.69 -10.04 12.93
CA LYS A 48 10.88 -10.81 12.57
C LYS A 48 11.01 -12.09 13.37
N GLN A 49 10.83 -12.04 14.69
CA GLN A 49 10.92 -13.20 15.59
C GLN A 49 9.94 -14.30 15.18
N HIS A 50 8.76 -13.92 14.69
CA HIS A 50 7.72 -14.85 14.24
C HIS A 50 7.71 -15.07 12.72
N ASN A 51 8.70 -14.54 11.99
CA ASN A 51 8.81 -14.62 10.52
C ASN A 51 7.51 -14.23 9.78
N LEU A 52 6.85 -13.17 10.23
CA LEU A 52 5.58 -12.68 9.67
C LEU A 52 5.81 -11.88 8.38
N ARG A 53 5.97 -12.59 7.26
CA ARG A 53 6.25 -12.01 5.94
C ARG A 53 5.03 -11.32 5.30
N GLY A 54 5.30 -10.33 4.45
CA GLY A 54 4.28 -9.53 3.78
C GLY A 54 3.62 -8.50 4.69
N GLY A 55 4.17 -8.26 5.88
CA GLY A 55 3.79 -7.15 6.73
C GLY A 55 4.30 -5.82 6.16
N HIS A 56 3.65 -4.71 6.53
CA HIS A 56 3.92 -3.41 5.93
C HIS A 56 3.93 -2.27 6.96
N VAL A 57 4.82 -1.32 6.74
CA VAL A 57 4.88 -0.03 7.45
C VAL A 57 4.12 0.99 6.61
N VAL A 58 3.22 1.77 7.22
CA VAL A 58 2.43 2.79 6.51
C VAL A 58 2.71 4.16 7.09
N LYS A 59 3.23 5.07 6.26
CA LYS A 59 3.43 6.47 6.64
C LYS A 59 2.15 7.27 6.39
N LEU A 60 1.46 7.63 7.47
CA LEU A 60 0.23 8.41 7.44
C LEU A 60 0.58 9.89 7.68
N GLY A 61 0.78 10.64 6.61
CA GLY A 61 1.18 12.04 6.65
C GLY A 61 2.70 12.26 6.83
N PRO A 62 3.13 13.51 7.04
CA PRO A 62 4.55 13.86 7.19
C PRO A 62 5.15 13.42 8.54
N GLY A 63 6.47 13.47 8.65
CA GLY A 63 7.19 13.24 9.91
C GLY A 63 7.36 11.77 10.31
N ASN A 64 7.18 10.83 9.37
CA ASN A 64 7.22 9.40 9.65
C ASN A 64 8.50 8.69 9.18
N ASP A 65 9.36 9.38 8.41
CA ASP A 65 10.48 8.73 7.71
C ASP A 65 11.51 8.10 8.66
N ASP A 66 11.82 8.75 9.78
CA ASP A 66 12.77 8.21 10.76
C ASP A 66 12.25 6.93 11.42
N ALA A 67 11.00 6.93 11.87
CA ALA A 67 10.36 5.73 12.42
C ALA A 67 10.19 4.62 11.38
N ALA A 68 9.92 4.96 10.12
CA ALA A 68 9.86 3.99 9.03
C ALA A 68 11.23 3.33 8.80
N LYS A 69 12.30 4.14 8.68
CA LYS A 69 13.68 3.65 8.57
C LYS A 69 14.06 2.77 9.76
N GLU A 70 13.65 3.13 10.97
CA GLU A 70 13.88 2.34 12.19
C GLU A 70 13.29 0.93 12.07
N ALA A 71 12.02 0.82 11.65
CA ALA A 71 11.36 -0.47 11.44
C ALA A 71 12.05 -1.30 10.33
N LEU A 72 12.32 -0.69 9.18
CA LEU A 72 12.93 -1.37 8.03
C LEU A 72 14.35 -1.88 8.34
N ARG A 73 15.17 -1.10 9.05
CA ARG A 73 16.52 -1.51 9.46
C ARG A 73 16.52 -2.60 10.52
N THR A 74 15.46 -2.71 11.32
CA THR A 74 15.31 -3.79 12.30
C THR A 74 15.15 -5.16 11.61
N TRP A 75 14.46 -5.18 10.46
CA TRP A 75 14.29 -6.38 9.65
C TRP A 75 14.45 -6.09 8.15
N PRO A 76 15.70 -5.95 7.67
CA PRO A 76 15.96 -5.68 6.26
C PRO A 76 15.39 -6.79 5.35
N GLY A 77 14.66 -6.39 4.31
CA GLY A 77 13.94 -7.29 3.41
C GLY A 77 12.77 -8.03 4.08
N GLY A 78 12.34 -7.61 5.27
CA GLY A 78 11.28 -8.25 6.04
C GLY A 78 9.91 -7.58 5.92
N LEU A 79 9.91 -6.26 5.72
CA LEU A 79 8.70 -5.43 5.71
C LEU A 79 8.60 -4.63 4.42
N GLN A 80 7.38 -4.36 4.00
CA GLN A 80 7.06 -3.46 2.89
C GLN A 80 6.82 -2.05 3.42
N ILE A 81 6.82 -1.04 2.55
CA ILE A 81 6.62 0.36 2.95
C ILE A 81 5.60 1.07 2.04
N ALA A 82 4.65 1.75 2.66
CA ALA A 82 3.60 2.54 2.03
C ALA A 82 3.61 3.99 2.54
N GLY A 83 2.94 4.87 1.82
CA GLY A 83 2.68 6.26 2.22
C GLY A 83 3.68 7.25 1.61
N GLY A 84 3.21 7.99 0.60
CA GLY A 84 4.03 8.97 -0.12
C GLY A 84 5.15 8.35 -0.96
N ILE A 85 4.96 7.12 -1.43
CA ILE A 85 5.91 6.48 -2.36
C ILE A 85 5.65 7.00 -3.77
N THR A 86 6.72 7.39 -4.44
CA THR A 86 6.76 7.88 -5.83
C THR A 86 7.91 7.21 -6.57
N ASP A 87 8.02 7.44 -7.88
CA ASP A 87 9.17 7.01 -8.66
C ASP A 87 10.49 7.64 -8.21
N GLU A 88 10.48 8.87 -7.68
CA GLU A 88 11.70 9.52 -7.20
C GLU A 88 12.26 8.89 -5.90
N ASN A 89 11.43 8.21 -5.11
CA ASN A 89 11.85 7.66 -3.80
C ASN A 89 11.70 6.14 -3.67
N ALA A 90 11.11 5.46 -4.65
CA ALA A 90 10.87 4.01 -4.58
C ALA A 90 12.17 3.23 -4.31
N GLN A 91 13.21 3.51 -5.10
CA GLN A 91 14.51 2.86 -4.97
C GLN A 91 15.18 3.17 -3.62
N TYR A 92 15.10 4.42 -3.16
CA TYR A 92 15.62 4.82 -1.86
C TYR A 92 15.03 3.97 -0.72
N TRP A 93 13.73 3.70 -0.75
CA TRP A 93 13.07 2.91 0.29
C TRP A 93 13.46 1.43 0.27
N ILE A 94 13.73 0.86 -0.90
CA ILE A 94 14.32 -0.48 -1.02
C ILE A 94 15.71 -0.49 -0.38
N GLU A 95 16.55 0.53 -0.64
CA GLU A 95 17.88 0.66 -0.05
C GLU A 95 17.85 0.87 1.47
N GLN A 96 16.79 1.46 2.02
CA GLN A 96 16.57 1.55 3.47
C GLN A 96 16.14 0.22 4.11
N GLY A 97 15.95 -0.85 3.32
CA GLY A 97 15.67 -2.20 3.79
C GLY A 97 14.24 -2.67 3.58
N ALA A 98 13.42 -1.95 2.80
CA ALA A 98 12.10 -2.46 2.42
C ALA A 98 12.22 -3.68 1.49
N GLU A 99 11.40 -4.71 1.73
CA GLU A 99 11.22 -5.84 0.82
C GLU A 99 10.59 -5.36 -0.49
N LYS A 100 9.54 -4.52 -0.36
CA LYS A 100 8.77 -3.96 -1.46
C LYS A 100 8.31 -2.55 -1.10
N VAL A 101 8.06 -1.75 -2.12
CA VAL A 101 7.33 -0.50 -1.98
C VAL A 101 5.87 -0.69 -2.38
N ILE A 102 4.98 -0.03 -1.66
CA ILE A 102 3.53 -0.04 -1.88
C ILE A 102 3.15 1.33 -2.43
N ILE A 103 2.70 1.35 -3.68
CA ILE A 103 2.23 2.56 -4.35
C ILE A 103 0.71 2.68 -4.19
N THR A 104 0.26 3.90 -3.86
CA THR A 104 -1.15 4.23 -3.64
C THR A 104 -1.58 5.40 -4.55
N SER A 105 -1.73 6.61 -3.99
CA SER A 105 -2.30 7.78 -4.66
C SER A 105 -1.46 8.34 -5.79
N PHE A 106 -0.16 8.00 -5.86
CA PHE A 106 0.72 8.47 -6.93
C PHE A 106 0.22 8.03 -8.32
N LEU A 107 -0.43 6.87 -8.42
CA LEU A 107 -0.96 6.34 -9.69
C LEU A 107 -2.21 7.06 -10.19
N PHE A 108 -2.80 7.96 -9.40
CA PHE A 108 -4.08 8.58 -9.70
C PHE A 108 -3.99 10.11 -9.75
N PRO A 109 -3.16 10.70 -10.63
CA PRO A 109 -3.19 12.15 -10.84
C PRO A 109 -4.61 12.57 -11.21
N GLU A 110 -5.13 13.57 -10.50
CA GLU A 110 -6.50 14.09 -10.69
C GLU A 110 -7.61 13.02 -10.62
N GLY A 111 -7.34 11.89 -9.93
CA GLY A 111 -8.30 10.79 -9.81
C GLY A 111 -8.39 9.88 -11.03
N ARG A 112 -7.40 9.90 -11.93
CA ARG A 112 -7.31 9.00 -13.10
C ARG A 112 -6.08 8.13 -13.04
N PHE A 113 -6.26 6.83 -13.30
CA PHE A 113 -5.13 5.90 -13.34
C PHE A 113 -4.12 6.31 -14.43
N SER A 114 -2.85 6.37 -14.09
CA SER A 114 -1.75 6.71 -14.98
C SER A 114 -0.80 5.52 -15.14
N LEU A 115 -0.85 4.88 -16.31
CA LEU A 115 0.08 3.82 -16.69
C LEU A 115 1.52 4.34 -16.76
N GLU A 116 1.71 5.58 -17.22
CA GLU A 116 3.01 6.24 -17.28
C GLU A 116 3.68 6.31 -15.91
N ARG A 117 2.93 6.72 -14.86
CA ARG A 117 3.44 6.74 -13.48
C ARG A 117 3.73 5.35 -12.92
N LEU A 118 2.94 4.33 -13.31
CA LEU A 118 3.26 2.95 -12.93
C LEU A 118 4.58 2.50 -13.58
N GLN A 119 4.78 2.81 -14.85
CA GLN A 119 5.99 2.48 -15.59
C GLN A 119 7.22 3.23 -15.05
N SER A 120 7.07 4.49 -14.63
CA SER A 120 8.17 5.26 -14.05
C SER A 120 8.63 4.66 -12.71
N VAL A 121 7.70 4.23 -11.85
CA VAL A 121 8.04 3.52 -10.60
C VAL A 121 8.74 2.20 -10.91
N LEU A 122 8.23 1.40 -11.85
CA LEU A 122 8.89 0.16 -12.25
C LEU A 122 10.29 0.39 -12.79
N THR A 123 10.49 1.46 -13.57
CA THR A 123 11.81 1.86 -14.07
C THR A 123 12.75 2.22 -12.91
N ALA A 124 12.27 2.99 -11.92
CA ALA A 124 13.04 3.33 -10.73
C ALA A 124 13.45 2.07 -9.94
N LEU A 125 12.63 1.01 -9.95
CA LEU A 125 12.93 -0.29 -9.34
C LEU A 125 13.76 -1.23 -10.24
N GLY A 126 14.28 -0.74 -11.37
CA GLY A 126 15.08 -1.55 -12.31
C GLY A 126 14.26 -2.58 -13.09
N GLY A 127 12.95 -2.35 -13.25
CA GLY A 127 12.02 -3.28 -13.89
C GLY A 127 11.58 -4.45 -13.01
N ASP A 128 12.01 -4.49 -11.75
CA ASP A 128 11.73 -5.60 -10.84
C ASP A 128 10.32 -5.50 -10.23
N LYS A 129 9.37 -6.15 -10.91
CA LYS A 129 7.97 -6.26 -10.46
C LYS A 129 7.84 -6.95 -9.09
N SER A 130 8.82 -7.74 -8.66
CA SER A 130 8.76 -8.42 -7.35
C SER A 130 8.86 -7.45 -6.17
N LYS A 131 9.41 -6.25 -6.39
CA LYS A 131 9.57 -5.17 -5.40
C LYS A 131 8.40 -4.19 -5.34
N LEU A 132 7.38 -4.37 -6.18
CA LEU A 132 6.23 -3.47 -6.26
C LEU A 132 4.96 -4.12 -5.73
N VAL A 133 4.18 -3.35 -4.99
CA VAL A 133 2.80 -3.66 -4.60
C VAL A 133 1.91 -2.47 -4.97
N LEU A 134 0.74 -2.76 -5.52
CA LEU A 134 -0.30 -1.77 -5.80
C LEU A 134 -1.35 -1.86 -4.70
N ASP A 135 -1.58 -0.77 -3.99
CA ASP A 135 -2.63 -0.68 -2.97
C ASP A 135 -3.76 0.21 -3.50
N LEU A 136 -4.87 -0.46 -3.83
CA LEU A 136 -6.08 0.12 -4.39
C LEU A 136 -7.16 0.12 -3.31
N SER A 137 -7.24 1.25 -2.61
CA SER A 137 -8.33 1.52 -1.66
C SER A 137 -9.64 1.70 -2.43
N CYS A 138 -10.72 0.99 -2.06
CA CYS A 138 -11.94 0.91 -2.89
C CYS A 138 -13.23 1.17 -2.10
N ARG A 139 -14.12 2.01 -2.63
CA ARG A 139 -15.44 2.30 -2.06
C ARG A 139 -16.55 1.79 -2.96
N ARG A 140 -17.57 1.20 -2.35
CA ARG A 140 -18.77 0.77 -3.07
C ARG A 140 -19.59 1.98 -3.50
N LYS A 141 -20.03 2.00 -4.75
CA LYS A 141 -20.94 2.99 -5.34
C LYS A 141 -21.98 2.24 -6.16
N GLY A 142 -23.23 2.23 -5.69
CA GLY A 142 -24.25 1.34 -6.26
C GLY A 142 -23.86 -0.13 -6.07
N ASP A 143 -23.90 -0.89 -7.15
CA ASP A 143 -23.63 -2.34 -7.15
C ASP A 143 -22.17 -2.70 -7.46
N THR A 144 -21.30 -1.70 -7.67
CA THR A 144 -19.89 -1.90 -8.01
C THR A 144 -18.94 -1.15 -7.06
N TRP A 145 -17.64 -1.37 -7.23
CA TRP A 145 -16.57 -0.77 -6.43
C TRP A 145 -15.72 0.15 -7.29
N PHE A 146 -15.33 1.30 -6.75
CA PHE A 146 -14.41 2.23 -7.41
C PHE A 146 -13.20 2.47 -6.53
N VAL A 147 -12.04 2.67 -7.15
CA VAL A 147 -10.85 3.13 -6.43
C VAL A 147 -11.17 4.49 -5.82
N ALA A 148 -10.81 4.65 -4.55
CA ALA A 148 -10.94 5.87 -3.79
C ALA A 148 -9.56 6.30 -3.30
N MET A 149 -9.33 7.61 -3.34
CA MET A 149 -8.06 8.21 -2.94
C MET A 149 -8.30 9.37 -1.99
N ASN A 150 -7.22 10.04 -1.58
CA ASN A 150 -7.26 11.19 -0.66
C ASN A 150 -8.07 10.89 0.60
N ARG A 151 -7.76 9.77 1.27
CA ARG A 151 -8.43 9.37 2.51
C ARG A 151 -9.93 9.16 2.33
N TRP A 152 -10.32 8.50 1.23
CA TRP A 152 -11.71 8.20 0.87
C TRP A 152 -12.57 9.40 0.45
N GLN A 153 -11.98 10.59 0.34
CA GLN A 153 -12.67 11.82 -0.01
C GLN A 153 -12.90 11.97 -1.51
N THR A 154 -12.08 11.31 -2.35
CA THR A 154 -12.17 11.35 -3.80
C THR A 154 -12.45 9.96 -4.33
N ILE A 155 -13.59 9.75 -4.99
CA ILE A 155 -13.85 8.54 -5.79
C ILE A 155 -13.26 8.79 -7.18
N THR A 156 -12.38 7.89 -7.63
CA THR A 156 -11.73 7.97 -8.95
C THR A 156 -12.68 7.50 -10.05
N GLU A 157 -12.28 7.70 -11.31
CA GLU A 157 -13.00 7.13 -12.46
C GLU A 157 -12.76 5.62 -12.63
N MET A 158 -11.84 5.04 -11.85
CA MET A 158 -11.46 3.64 -11.96
C MET A 158 -12.41 2.72 -11.20
N GLU A 159 -13.26 2.02 -11.94
CA GLU A 159 -14.05 0.91 -11.43
C GLU A 159 -13.14 -0.32 -11.19
N ILE A 160 -13.35 -1.01 -10.07
CA ILE A 160 -12.79 -2.35 -9.82
C ILE A 160 -13.80 -3.38 -10.27
N ASN A 161 -13.52 -3.97 -11.42
CA ASN A 161 -14.18 -5.15 -11.93
C ASN A 161 -13.10 -6.19 -12.28
N GLN A 162 -13.49 -7.42 -12.61
CA GLN A 162 -12.50 -8.44 -12.97
C GLN A 162 -11.62 -8.01 -14.17
N GLY A 163 -12.15 -7.22 -15.10
CA GLY A 163 -11.41 -6.66 -16.23
C GLY A 163 -10.37 -5.60 -15.84
N SER A 164 -10.68 -4.64 -14.99
CA SER A 164 -9.72 -3.61 -14.55
C SER A 164 -8.60 -4.20 -13.68
N ALA A 165 -8.91 -5.26 -12.92
CA ALA A 165 -7.92 -6.08 -12.23
C ALA A 165 -7.11 -7.02 -13.15
N LEU A 166 -7.40 -7.09 -14.45
CA LEU A 166 -6.60 -7.79 -15.46
C LEU A 166 -5.81 -6.78 -16.33
N ASP A 167 -6.41 -5.65 -16.66
CA ASP A 167 -5.82 -4.57 -17.48
C ASP A 167 -4.66 -3.84 -16.79
N ILE A 168 -4.74 -3.60 -15.48
CA ILE A 168 -3.62 -3.00 -14.71
C ILE A 168 -2.38 -3.90 -14.72
N PHE A 169 -2.56 -5.22 -14.82
CA PHE A 169 -1.49 -6.21 -14.68
C PHE A 169 -0.89 -6.66 -16.02
N GLY A 170 -1.36 -6.10 -17.14
CA GLY A 170 -0.79 -6.32 -18.47
C GLY A 170 -0.79 -7.78 -18.93
N GLY A 171 -1.75 -8.57 -18.46
CA GLY A 171 -1.83 -9.99 -18.79
C GLY A 171 -2.64 -10.24 -20.06
N SER A 172 -2.01 -10.73 -21.13
CA SER A 172 -2.69 -11.34 -22.29
C SER A 172 -3.07 -12.81 -22.05
N GLY A 173 -3.07 -13.25 -20.79
CA GLY A 173 -3.04 -14.68 -20.43
C GLY A 173 -4.40 -15.31 -20.12
N VAL A 174 -5.32 -14.58 -19.50
CA VAL A 174 -6.65 -15.09 -19.13
C VAL A 174 -7.64 -13.93 -19.11
N THR A 175 -8.68 -14.03 -19.91
CA THR A 175 -9.82 -13.11 -19.98
C THR A 175 -10.85 -13.44 -18.89
N PHE A 176 -11.72 -12.47 -18.59
CA PHE A 176 -12.87 -12.67 -17.68
C PHE A 176 -13.70 -13.92 -18.07
N ASP A 177 -13.97 -14.07 -19.37
CA ASP A 177 -14.75 -15.17 -19.91
C ASP A 177 -14.07 -16.53 -19.71
N GLU A 178 -12.73 -16.59 -19.77
CA GLU A 178 -11.96 -17.82 -19.51
C GLU A 178 -11.99 -18.25 -18.04
N CYS A 179 -11.99 -17.30 -17.10
CA CYS A 179 -12.16 -17.58 -15.66
C CYS A 179 -13.58 -18.08 -15.33
N VAL A 180 -14.60 -17.44 -15.89
CA VAL A 180 -16.01 -17.85 -15.70
C VAL A 180 -16.25 -19.23 -16.29
N LYS A 181 -15.69 -19.50 -17.47
CA LYS A 181 -15.77 -20.82 -18.11
C LYS A 181 -15.08 -21.89 -17.26
N TRP A 182 -13.87 -21.64 -16.77
CA TRP A 182 -13.14 -22.60 -15.92
C TRP A 182 -13.93 -23.00 -14.67
N ASN A 183 -14.55 -22.04 -13.98
CA ASN A 183 -15.30 -22.28 -12.74
C ASN A 183 -16.69 -22.91 -12.94
N ASN A 184 -17.18 -23.00 -14.18
CA ASN A 184 -18.40 -23.74 -14.52
C ASN A 184 -18.08 -25.15 -15.04
N GLU A 185 -16.84 -25.39 -15.47
CA GLU A 185 -16.38 -26.66 -16.06
C GLU A 185 -15.55 -27.52 -15.08
N HIS A 186 -15.15 -26.96 -13.93
CA HIS A 186 -14.37 -27.61 -12.86
C HIS A 186 -14.90 -27.19 -11.48
#